data_AF-A0A524N0E4-F1
#
_entry.id   AF-A0A524N0E4-F1
#
_cell.length_a   1.000
_cell.length_b   1.000
_cell.length_c   1.000
_cell.angle_alpha   90.00
_cell.angle_beta   90.00
_cell.angle_gamma   90.00
#
_symmetry.space_group_name_H-M   'P 1'
#
loop_
_entity.id
_entity.type
_entity.pdbx_description
1 polymer ?
#
loop_
_entity_poly.entity_id
_entity_poly.type
_entity_poly.pdbx_seq_one_letter_code
_entity_poly.pdbx_strand_id
1 'polypeptide(L)'
;MKKEQLLGTARDPHFIPGIHKYCDRWCERCEFTQRCLNYASLDEDDNSHGSKTEINGVEFSDKTSKRLALAIALLKDVARKRGVDLDAIDTVDVSGEEEAKHSEADSHELAVMSMEYAQSTGRWFKANDQLFARKREELLRAAALDLPGANPEEQASDLKESIEVVRWYQFQIHVKLLRALMADDFDALDDGPSDADGSAKVALIGVDRSLAAWSVLLAYFPEAQDDILDFPAALERIRRITERTFPGARSFVRPGFDTQDASWAESAELFGIDETRPMT
;
A
#
# COMPACT_ATOMS: atom_id res chain seq x y z
N MET A 1 -2.60 -12.34 21.34
CA MET A 1 -2.62 -11.17 22.25
C MET A 1 -3.98 -11.01 22.97
N LYS A 2 -4.00 -10.59 24.25
CA LYS A 2 -5.23 -10.28 25.01
C LYS A 2 -5.65 -8.81 24.84
N LYS A 3 -6.91 -8.48 25.13
CA LYS A 3 -7.49 -7.13 24.94
C LYS A 3 -6.71 -6.01 25.64
N GLU A 4 -6.36 -6.21 26.91
CA GLU A 4 -5.65 -5.20 27.72
C GLU A 4 -4.23 -4.98 27.21
N GLN A 5 -3.58 -6.05 26.74
CA GLN A 5 -2.25 -5.99 26.13
C GLN A 5 -2.28 -5.18 24.83
N LEU A 6 -3.24 -5.45 23.93
CA LEU A 6 -3.42 -4.70 22.68
C LEU A 6 -3.68 -3.21 22.93
N LEU A 7 -4.54 -2.89 23.90
CA LEU A 7 -4.82 -1.49 24.26
C LEU A 7 -3.61 -0.80 24.91
N GLY A 8 -2.77 -1.53 25.64
CA GLY A 8 -1.50 -1.04 26.17
C GLY A 8 -0.52 -0.72 25.04
N THR A 9 -0.31 -1.67 24.12
CA THR A 9 0.58 -1.49 22.96
C THR A 9 0.11 -0.36 22.05
N ALA A 10 -1.20 -0.20 21.85
CA ALA A 10 -1.75 0.88 21.03
C ALA A 10 -1.54 2.30 21.63
N ARG A 11 -1.22 2.39 22.93
CA ARG A 11 -0.94 3.65 23.63
C ARG A 11 0.55 3.94 23.76
N ASP A 12 1.42 3.06 23.27
CA ASP A 12 2.86 3.26 23.33
C ASP A 12 3.25 4.41 22.38
N PRO A 13 3.84 5.51 22.90
CA PRO A 13 4.25 6.67 22.10
C PRO A 13 5.32 6.37 21.04
N HIS A 14 5.99 5.22 21.13
CA HIS A 14 6.97 4.78 20.14
C HIS A 14 6.33 4.51 18.76
N PHE A 15 5.09 4.01 18.75
CA PHE A 15 4.36 3.76 17.50
C PHE A 15 3.82 5.06 16.91
N ILE A 16 3.89 5.18 15.58
CA ILE A 16 3.31 6.30 14.85
C ILE A 16 1.83 6.00 14.59
N PRO A 17 0.88 6.77 15.17
CA PRO A 17 -0.54 6.61 14.87
C PRO A 17 -0.81 6.78 13.36
N GLY A 18 -1.62 5.88 12.80
CA GLY A 18 -2.07 5.99 11.42
C GLY A 18 -1.00 5.74 10.33
N ILE A 19 0.25 5.41 10.66
CA ILE A 19 1.31 5.15 9.67
C ILE A 19 0.90 4.10 8.62
N HIS A 20 0.09 3.12 9.01
CA HIS A 20 -0.37 2.05 8.14
C HIS A 20 -1.50 2.46 7.17
N LYS A 21 -2.15 3.62 7.38
CA LYS A 21 -3.27 4.07 6.54
C LYS A 21 -2.77 4.41 5.12
N TYR A 22 -1.67 5.16 5.05
CA TYR A 22 -1.10 5.68 3.80
C TYR A 22 0.27 5.11 3.48
N CYS A 23 0.51 3.83 3.80
CA CYS A 23 1.69 3.09 3.35
C CYS A 23 1.44 2.36 2.02
N ASP A 24 2.53 1.96 1.37
CA ASP A 24 2.51 1.13 0.16
C ASP A 24 2.54 -0.38 0.44
N ARG A 25 2.46 -0.76 1.72
CA ARG A 25 2.44 -2.13 2.24
C ARG A 25 3.72 -2.93 1.95
N TRP A 26 4.82 -2.30 1.52
CA TRP A 26 6.08 -3.00 1.26
C TRP A 26 6.92 -3.15 2.53
N CYS A 27 6.43 -3.96 3.47
CA CYS A 27 6.99 -4.06 4.82
C CYS A 27 8.46 -4.50 4.83
N GLU A 28 8.87 -5.38 3.90
CA GLU A 28 10.25 -5.88 3.75
C GLU A 28 11.25 -4.78 3.40
N ARG A 29 10.76 -3.65 2.87
CA ARG A 29 11.56 -2.47 2.53
C ARG A 29 11.17 -1.23 3.36
N CYS A 30 10.33 -1.40 4.39
CA CYS A 30 9.81 -0.28 5.17
C CYS A 30 10.75 0.09 6.31
N GLU A 31 11.25 1.32 6.30
CA GLU A 31 12.16 1.87 7.33
C GLU A 31 11.47 2.07 8.70
N PHE A 32 10.14 2.00 8.74
CA PHE A 32 9.33 2.28 9.93
C PHE A 32 8.70 1.02 10.54
N THR A 33 9.13 -0.19 10.16
CA THR A 33 8.63 -1.46 10.74
C THR A 33 8.66 -1.44 12.27
N GLN A 34 9.75 -0.94 12.85
CA GLN A 34 9.92 -0.82 14.30
C GLN A 34 8.93 0.15 14.96
N ARG A 35 8.37 1.10 14.21
CA ARG A 35 7.41 2.12 14.70
C ARG A 35 5.99 1.90 14.18
N CYS A 36 5.72 0.73 13.58
CA CYS A 36 4.42 0.38 13.02
C CYS A 36 3.72 -0.68 13.88
N LEU A 37 2.68 -0.27 14.61
CA LEU A 37 1.89 -1.19 15.45
C LEU A 37 1.32 -2.37 14.64
N ASN A 38 0.88 -2.11 13.41
CA ASN A 38 0.35 -3.15 12.54
C ASN A 38 1.41 -4.19 12.19
N TYR A 39 2.68 -3.80 12.04
CA TYR A 39 3.76 -4.75 11.78
C TYR A 39 4.14 -5.53 13.03
N ALA A 40 4.30 -4.84 14.17
CA ALA A 40 4.58 -5.49 15.46
C ALA A 40 3.50 -6.54 15.83
N SER A 41 2.24 -6.25 15.50
CA SER A 41 1.11 -7.16 15.74
C SER A 41 1.10 -8.39 14.81
N LEU A 42 1.86 -8.37 13.71
CA LEU A 42 2.04 -9.52 12.81
C LEU A 42 3.19 -10.41 13.30
N ASP A 43 4.31 -9.81 13.71
CA ASP A 43 5.52 -10.53 14.16
C ASP A 43 5.29 -11.33 15.45
N GLU A 44 4.44 -10.86 16.38
CA GLU A 44 4.12 -11.61 17.61
C GLU A 44 3.47 -12.98 17.33
N ASP A 45 2.87 -13.17 16.16
CA ASP A 45 2.15 -14.40 15.78
C ASP A 45 2.92 -15.27 14.76
N ASP A 46 4.04 -14.77 14.23
CA ASP A 46 4.84 -15.40 13.18
C ASP A 46 6.35 -15.30 13.47
N ASN A 47 6.84 -16.18 14.36
CA ASN A 47 8.28 -16.45 14.55
C ASN A 47 8.96 -17.04 13.29
N SER A 48 8.33 -16.99 12.11
CA SER A 48 8.89 -17.47 10.85
C SER A 48 9.08 -16.33 9.85
N HIS A 49 10.06 -15.46 10.11
CA HIS A 49 10.65 -14.68 9.04
C HIS A 49 11.23 -15.64 7.98
N GLY A 50 10.60 -15.69 6.81
CA GLY A 50 11.24 -16.11 5.56
C GLY A 50 11.05 -17.56 5.09
N SER A 51 10.19 -18.37 5.70
CA SER A 51 9.84 -19.68 5.12
C SER A 51 8.45 -19.60 4.48
N LYS A 52 8.31 -20.08 3.24
CA LYS A 52 7.03 -20.48 2.67
C LYS A 52 6.50 -21.67 3.48
N THR A 53 6.04 -21.43 4.70
CA THR A 53 5.45 -22.46 5.53
C THR A 53 4.08 -22.75 4.94
N GLU A 54 3.81 -24.02 4.63
CA GLU A 54 2.49 -24.48 4.20
C GLU A 54 1.45 -23.94 5.18
N ILE A 55 0.51 -23.14 4.68
CA ILE A 55 -0.56 -22.58 5.49
C ILE A 55 -1.42 -23.76 5.97
N ASN A 56 -1.25 -24.15 7.23
CA ASN A 56 -2.15 -25.11 7.86
C ASN A 56 -3.53 -24.43 8.03
N GLY A 57 -4.49 -24.78 7.17
CA GLY A 57 -5.79 -24.12 7.08
C GLY A 57 -6.58 -24.10 8.39
N VAL A 58 -6.33 -25.06 9.29
CA VAL A 58 -7.00 -25.13 10.61
C VAL A 58 -6.40 -24.12 11.58
N GLU A 59 -5.07 -24.04 11.67
CA GLU A 59 -4.38 -23.07 12.55
C GLU A 59 -4.61 -21.63 12.09
N PHE A 60 -4.60 -21.40 10.77
CA PHE A 60 -4.93 -20.11 10.18
C PHE A 60 -6.37 -19.67 10.53
N SER A 61 -7.34 -20.59 10.39
CA SER A 61 -8.75 -20.32 10.69
C SER A 61 -8.97 -20.01 12.18
N ASP A 62 -8.33 -20.77 13.08
CA ASP A 62 -8.41 -20.55 14.53
C ASP A 62 -7.78 -19.20 14.94
N LYS A 63 -6.60 -18.87 14.41
CA LYS A 63 -5.96 -17.56 14.63
C LYS A 63 -6.83 -16.40 14.15
N THR A 64 -7.39 -16.51 12.93
CA THR A 64 -8.27 -15.48 12.34
C THR A 64 -9.54 -15.31 13.18
N SER A 65 -10.17 -16.41 13.57
CA SER A 65 -11.38 -16.41 14.41
C SER A 65 -11.15 -15.72 15.75
N LYS A 66 -10.00 -15.99 16.40
CA LYS A 66 -9.63 -15.34 17.67
C LYS A 66 -9.45 -13.83 17.53
N ARG A 67 -8.79 -13.37 16.46
CA ARG A 67 -8.58 -11.93 16.19
C ARG A 67 -9.91 -11.23 15.91
N LEU A 68 -10.79 -11.84 15.11
CA LEU A 68 -12.11 -11.29 14.82
C LEU A 68 -12.97 -11.21 16.08
N ALA A 69 -12.96 -12.25 16.93
CA ALA A 69 -13.68 -12.24 18.20
C ALA A 69 -13.20 -11.10 19.13
N LEU A 70 -11.88 -10.85 19.18
CA LEU A 70 -11.32 -9.73 19.93
C LEU A 70 -11.76 -8.37 19.37
N ALA A 71 -11.74 -8.20 18.04
CA ALA A 71 -12.21 -6.98 17.38
C ALA A 71 -13.69 -6.71 17.67
N ILE A 72 -14.55 -7.73 17.57
CA ILE A 72 -15.98 -7.63 17.90
C ILE A 72 -16.17 -7.26 19.37
N ALA A 73 -15.41 -7.85 20.30
CA ALA A 73 -15.48 -7.51 21.72
C ALA A 73 -15.11 -6.04 21.99
N LEU A 74 -14.07 -5.53 21.32
CA LEU A 74 -13.67 -4.12 21.39
C LEU A 74 -14.75 -3.19 20.84
N LEU A 75 -15.31 -3.51 19.66
CA LEU A 75 -16.40 -2.74 19.04
C LEU A 75 -17.63 -2.66 19.95
N LYS A 76 -18.07 -3.79 20.53
CA LYS A 76 -19.20 -3.83 21.47
C LYS A 76 -18.97 -2.97 22.71
N ASP A 77 -17.74 -2.94 23.23
CA ASP A 77 -17.43 -2.09 24.38
C ASP A 77 -17.41 -0.60 24.02
N VAL A 78 -16.90 -0.22 22.84
CA VAL A 78 -16.97 1.17 22.35
C VAL A 78 -18.42 1.59 22.12
N ALA A 79 -19.22 0.75 21.46
CA ALA A 79 -20.63 1.01 21.21
C ALA A 79 -21.40 1.21 22.52
N ARG A 80 -21.19 0.34 23.52
CA ARG A 80 -21.80 0.48 24.86
C ARG A 80 -21.39 1.80 25.52
N LYS A 81 -20.11 2.18 25.48
CA LYS A 81 -19.62 3.45 26.05
C LYS A 81 -20.21 4.68 25.36
N ARG A 82 -20.44 4.60 24.04
CA ARG A 82 -21.03 5.69 23.25
C ARG A 82 -22.56 5.68 23.22
N GLY A 83 -23.20 4.72 23.90
CA GLY A 83 -24.66 4.58 23.88
C GLY A 83 -25.23 4.17 22.52
N VAL A 84 -24.42 3.53 21.67
CA VAL A 84 -24.82 3.04 20.35
C VAL A 84 -25.31 1.61 20.47
N ASP A 85 -26.52 1.35 19.96
CA ASP A 85 -27.07 0.01 19.83
C ASP A 85 -26.70 -0.57 18.45
N LEU A 86 -25.84 -1.59 18.45
CA LEU A 86 -25.37 -2.24 17.22
C LEU A 86 -26.42 -3.17 16.60
N ASP A 87 -27.39 -3.64 17.39
CA ASP A 87 -28.41 -4.59 16.94
C ASP A 87 -29.64 -3.87 16.34
N ALA A 88 -29.68 -2.54 16.44
CA ALA A 88 -30.75 -1.68 15.90
C ALA A 88 -30.45 -1.15 14.48
N ILE A 89 -29.31 -1.54 13.87
CA ILE A 89 -28.90 -1.09 12.54
C ILE A 89 -29.72 -1.84 11.47
N ASP A 90 -30.39 -1.11 10.58
CA ASP A 90 -31.02 -1.69 9.39
C ASP A 90 -29.94 -1.99 8.34
N THR A 91 -29.58 -3.26 8.20
CA THR A 91 -28.47 -3.69 7.34
C THR A 91 -28.82 -3.70 5.85
N VAL A 92 -30.10 -3.58 5.48
CA VAL A 92 -30.56 -3.77 4.09
C VAL A 92 -30.35 -2.51 3.24
N ASP A 93 -30.49 -1.32 3.84
CA ASP A 93 -30.31 -0.03 3.14
C ASP A 93 -28.83 0.27 2.86
N VAL A 94 -27.96 -0.04 3.84
CA VAL A 94 -26.51 0.19 3.76
C VAL A 94 -25.84 -0.67 2.67
N SER A 95 -26.27 -1.92 2.49
CA SER A 95 -25.66 -2.80 1.48
C SER A 95 -25.89 -2.33 0.04
N GLY A 96 -27.04 -1.71 -0.24
CA GLY A 96 -27.35 -1.21 -1.59
C GLY A 96 -26.53 0.02 -1.96
N GLU A 97 -26.32 0.94 -1.01
CA GLU A 97 -25.48 2.12 -1.19
C GLU A 97 -23.99 1.77 -1.36
N GLU A 98 -23.48 0.83 -0.56
CA GLU A 98 -22.10 0.34 -0.69
C GLU A 98 -21.87 -0.36 -2.05
N GLU A 99 -22.79 -1.24 -2.48
CA GLU A 99 -22.71 -1.90 -3.79
C GLU A 99 -22.73 -0.89 -4.95
N ALA A 100 -23.55 0.15 -4.85
CA ALA A 100 -23.60 1.21 -5.86
C ALA A 100 -22.28 1.99 -5.94
N LYS A 101 -21.70 2.37 -4.79
CA LYS A 101 -20.38 3.05 -4.73
C LYS A 101 -19.27 2.18 -5.30
N HIS A 102 -19.25 0.89 -4.97
CA HIS A 102 -18.31 -0.07 -5.55
C HIS A 102 -18.45 -0.12 -7.07
N SER A 103 -19.68 -0.22 -7.58
CA SER A 103 -19.92 -0.26 -9.01
C SER A 103 -19.53 1.05 -9.72
N GLU A 104 -19.77 2.21 -9.09
CA GLU A 104 -19.36 3.51 -9.63
C GLU A 104 -17.83 3.62 -9.69
N ALA A 105 -17.15 3.29 -8.59
CA ALA A 105 -15.70 3.31 -8.51
C ALA A 105 -15.05 2.36 -9.53
N ASP A 106 -15.60 1.15 -9.71
CA ASP A 106 -15.12 0.18 -10.70
C ASP A 106 -15.30 0.68 -12.14
N SER A 107 -16.35 1.47 -12.40
CA SER A 107 -16.62 2.05 -13.71
C SER A 107 -15.79 3.30 -14.02
N HIS A 108 -15.17 3.90 -13.00
CA HIS A 108 -14.38 5.13 -13.16
C HIS A 108 -13.16 4.91 -14.05
N GLU A 109 -12.81 5.92 -14.87
CA GLU A 109 -11.72 5.82 -15.85
C GLU A 109 -10.38 5.38 -15.22
N LEU A 110 -10.04 5.90 -14.04
CA LEU A 110 -8.84 5.53 -13.29
C LEU A 110 -8.81 4.05 -12.89
N ALA A 111 -9.94 3.48 -12.46
CA ALA A 111 -10.02 2.08 -12.06
C ALA A 111 -9.75 1.18 -13.27
N VAL A 112 -10.39 1.47 -14.40
CA VAL A 112 -10.23 0.75 -15.67
C VAL A 112 -8.77 0.83 -16.17
N MET A 113 -8.21 2.04 -16.28
CA MET A 113 -6.85 2.22 -16.80
C MET A 113 -5.78 1.61 -15.90
N SER A 114 -5.93 1.74 -14.58
CA SER A 114 -4.95 1.18 -13.63
C SER A 114 -5.00 -0.34 -13.58
N MET A 115 -6.19 -0.94 -13.69
CA MET A 115 -6.32 -2.39 -13.82
C MET A 115 -5.72 -2.89 -15.14
N GLU A 116 -5.98 -2.20 -16.25
CA GLU A 116 -5.42 -2.57 -17.55
C GLU A 116 -3.88 -2.48 -17.54
N TYR A 117 -3.31 -1.45 -16.93
CA TYR A 117 -1.87 -1.36 -16.68
C TYR A 117 -1.36 -2.57 -15.88
N ALA A 118 -2.04 -2.93 -14.79
CA ALA A 118 -1.64 -4.05 -13.93
C ALA A 118 -1.60 -5.38 -14.69
N GLN A 119 -2.65 -5.64 -15.47
CA GLN A 119 -2.80 -6.88 -16.24
C GLN A 119 -1.83 -6.92 -17.43
N SER A 120 -1.71 -5.82 -18.19
CA SER A 120 -0.77 -5.72 -19.30
C SER A 120 0.67 -5.91 -18.84
N THR A 121 1.05 -5.33 -17.70
CA THR A 121 2.37 -5.54 -17.08
C THR A 121 2.59 -7.03 -16.80
N GLY A 122 1.62 -7.69 -16.17
CA GLY A 122 1.71 -9.12 -15.89
C GLY A 122 1.83 -9.99 -17.14
N ARG A 123 1.07 -9.67 -18.19
CA ARG A 123 1.14 -10.37 -19.49
C ARG A 123 2.50 -10.18 -20.16
N TRP A 124 3.03 -8.97 -20.15
CA TRP A 124 4.32 -8.65 -20.77
C TRP A 124 5.49 -9.36 -20.10
N PHE A 125 5.56 -9.36 -18.76
CA PHE A 125 6.59 -10.11 -18.05
C PHE A 125 6.56 -11.60 -18.41
N LYS A 126 5.36 -12.21 -18.39
CA LYS A 126 5.17 -13.62 -18.74
C LYS A 126 5.56 -13.93 -20.20
N ALA A 127 5.19 -13.06 -21.14
CA ALA A 127 5.54 -13.24 -22.55
C ALA A 127 7.06 -13.10 -22.78
N ASN A 128 7.75 -12.34 -21.94
CA ASN A 128 9.16 -12.00 -22.07
C ASN A 128 10.09 -12.77 -21.09
N ASP A 129 9.65 -13.86 -20.46
CA ASP A 129 10.49 -14.65 -19.55
C ASP A 129 11.86 -15.02 -20.16
N GLN A 130 11.89 -15.32 -21.46
CA GLN A 130 13.11 -15.65 -22.20
C GLN A 130 14.05 -14.43 -22.38
N LEU A 131 13.50 -13.22 -22.48
CA LEU A 131 14.28 -11.98 -22.56
C LEU A 131 15.13 -11.80 -21.30
N PHE A 132 14.49 -11.95 -20.13
CA PHE A 132 15.17 -11.87 -18.83
C PHE A 132 16.18 -13.02 -18.62
N ALA A 133 15.86 -14.22 -19.08
CA ALA A 133 16.79 -15.35 -19.01
C ALA A 133 18.07 -15.10 -19.82
N ARG A 134 17.94 -14.61 -21.07
CA ARG A 134 19.09 -14.24 -21.90
C ARG A 134 19.93 -13.12 -21.28
N LYS A 135 19.29 -12.07 -20.75
CA LYS A 135 20.02 -10.96 -20.12
C LYS A 135 20.77 -11.41 -18.88
N ARG A 136 20.20 -12.32 -18.09
CA ARG A 136 20.89 -12.95 -16.95
C ARG A 136 22.14 -13.70 -17.40
N GLU A 137 22.05 -14.52 -18.47
CA GLU A 137 23.21 -15.23 -19.01
C GLU A 137 24.29 -14.27 -19.53
N GLU A 138 23.89 -13.19 -20.20
CA GLU A 138 24.79 -12.13 -20.66
C GLU A 138 25.58 -11.52 -19.50
N LEU A 139 24.88 -11.11 -18.43
CA LEU A 139 25.51 -10.50 -17.24
C LEU A 139 26.44 -11.49 -16.52
N LEU A 140 26.05 -12.76 -16.40
CA LEU A 140 26.90 -13.80 -15.81
C LEU A 140 28.18 -14.03 -16.62
N ARG A 141 28.09 -14.03 -17.95
CA ARG A 141 29.25 -14.14 -18.83
C ARG A 141 30.16 -12.92 -18.71
N ALA A 142 29.59 -11.72 -18.67
CA ALA A 142 30.34 -10.48 -18.49
C ALA A 142 31.10 -10.48 -17.14
N ALA A 143 30.47 -10.93 -16.06
CA ALA A 143 31.10 -11.07 -14.74
C ALA A 143 32.26 -12.08 -14.76
N ALA A 144 32.10 -13.21 -15.46
CA ALA A 144 33.15 -14.22 -15.57
C ALA A 144 34.39 -13.76 -16.38
N LEU A 145 34.23 -12.77 -17.27
CA LEU A 145 35.29 -12.26 -18.16
C LEU A 145 36.05 -11.06 -17.57
N ASP A 146 35.60 -10.50 -16.45
CA ASP A 146 36.21 -9.35 -15.75
C ASP A 146 36.57 -8.18 -16.70
N LEU A 147 35.61 -7.80 -17.55
CA LEU A 147 35.81 -6.78 -18.57
C LEU A 147 35.98 -5.37 -17.95
N PRO A 148 37.05 -4.63 -18.27
CA PRO A 148 37.27 -3.29 -17.73
C PRO A 148 36.13 -2.33 -18.08
N GLY A 149 35.52 -1.71 -17.07
CA GLY A 149 34.45 -0.71 -17.23
C GLY A 149 33.03 -1.29 -17.33
N ALA A 150 32.87 -2.62 -17.33
CA ALA A 150 31.56 -3.26 -17.13
C ALA A 150 31.38 -3.55 -15.63
N ASN A 151 30.28 -3.11 -15.04
CA ASN A 151 29.89 -3.52 -13.68
C ASN A 151 28.64 -4.42 -13.74
N PRO A 152 28.80 -5.70 -14.12
CA PRO A 152 27.66 -6.60 -14.33
C PRO A 152 26.89 -6.92 -13.03
N GLU A 153 27.53 -6.79 -11.86
CA GLU A 153 26.88 -6.98 -10.57
C GLU A 153 25.92 -5.83 -10.25
N GLU A 154 26.36 -4.59 -10.43
CA GLU A 154 25.50 -3.40 -10.32
C GLU A 154 24.36 -3.45 -11.33
N GLN A 155 24.64 -3.82 -12.58
CA GLN A 155 23.61 -3.97 -13.61
C GLN A 155 22.56 -5.03 -13.25
N ALA A 156 22.99 -6.16 -12.68
CA ALA A 156 22.08 -7.20 -12.21
C ALA A 156 21.23 -6.71 -11.02
N SER A 157 21.82 -5.91 -10.12
CA SER A 157 21.12 -5.30 -8.99
C SER A 157 20.05 -4.31 -9.46
N ASP A 158 20.41 -3.36 -10.33
CA ASP A 158 19.50 -2.36 -10.88
C ASP A 158 18.32 -2.99 -11.61
N LEU A 159 18.62 -4.01 -12.43
CA LEU A 159 17.60 -4.76 -13.16
C LEU A 159 16.66 -5.49 -12.20
N LYS A 160 17.20 -6.19 -11.20
CA LYS A 160 16.40 -6.89 -10.19
C LYS A 160 15.51 -5.92 -9.42
N GLU A 161 16.06 -4.80 -8.96
CA GLU A 161 15.31 -3.79 -8.23
C GLU A 161 14.18 -3.19 -9.07
N SER A 162 14.46 -2.85 -10.33
CA SER A 162 13.46 -2.29 -11.24
C SER A 162 12.31 -3.27 -11.48
N ILE A 163 12.62 -4.56 -11.66
CA ILE A 163 11.60 -5.61 -11.79
C ILE A 163 10.76 -5.68 -10.51
N GLU A 164 11.38 -5.74 -9.34
CA GLU A 164 10.66 -5.80 -8.06
C GLU A 164 9.74 -4.60 -7.86
N VAL A 165 10.20 -3.38 -8.18
CA VAL A 165 9.40 -2.15 -8.11
C VAL A 165 8.17 -2.23 -9.01
N VAL A 166 8.35 -2.56 -10.30
CA VAL A 166 7.21 -2.68 -11.23
C VAL A 166 6.22 -3.75 -10.76
N ARG A 167 6.74 -4.91 -10.35
CA ARG A 167 5.91 -6.05 -9.88
C ARG A 167 5.18 -5.77 -8.58
N TRP A 168 5.76 -4.94 -7.71
CA TRP A 168 5.10 -4.50 -6.49
C TRP A 168 3.95 -3.53 -6.80
N TYR A 169 4.23 -2.48 -7.58
CA TYR A 169 3.27 -1.41 -7.79
C TYR A 169 2.18 -1.71 -8.82
N GLN A 170 2.35 -2.72 -9.69
CA GLN A 170 1.37 -3.01 -10.75
C GLN A 170 -0.07 -3.12 -10.25
N PHE A 171 -0.32 -3.85 -9.15
CA PHE A 171 -1.67 -3.94 -8.56
C PHE A 171 -1.92 -2.92 -7.45
N GLN A 172 -0.86 -2.50 -6.74
CA GLN A 172 -1.00 -1.57 -5.63
C GLN A 172 -1.60 -0.24 -6.09
N ILE A 173 -1.15 0.28 -7.24
CA ILE A 173 -1.66 1.53 -7.81
C ILE A 173 -3.17 1.45 -7.99
N HIS A 174 -3.66 0.36 -8.61
CA HIS A 174 -5.09 0.14 -8.81
C HIS A 174 -5.86 0.10 -7.48
N VAL A 175 -5.40 -0.69 -6.51
CA VAL A 175 -6.06 -0.83 -5.20
C VAL A 175 -6.15 0.51 -4.47
N LYS A 176 -5.10 1.34 -4.56
CA LYS A 176 -5.07 2.66 -3.91
C LYS A 176 -5.96 3.68 -4.61
N LEU A 177 -6.02 3.66 -5.95
CA LEU A 177 -6.95 4.50 -6.70
C LEU A 177 -8.40 4.11 -6.44
N LEU A 178 -8.70 2.81 -6.40
CA LEU A 178 -10.05 2.33 -6.10
C LEU A 178 -10.47 2.76 -4.69
N ARG A 179 -9.59 2.64 -3.69
CA ARG A 179 -9.84 3.16 -2.34
C ARG A 179 -10.10 4.67 -2.34
N ALA A 180 -9.31 5.43 -3.10
CA ALA A 180 -9.49 6.88 -3.18
C ALA A 180 -10.86 7.27 -3.78
N LEU A 181 -11.32 6.50 -4.77
CA LEU A 181 -12.63 6.69 -5.41
C LEU A 181 -13.81 6.29 -4.52
N MET A 182 -13.60 5.32 -3.63
CA MET A 182 -14.61 4.83 -2.67
C MET A 182 -14.56 5.55 -1.31
N ALA A 183 -13.70 6.57 -1.15
CA ALA A 183 -13.60 7.29 0.11
C ALA A 183 -14.92 8.04 0.37
N ASP A 184 -15.52 7.78 1.54
CA ASP A 184 -16.79 8.38 1.92
C ASP A 184 -16.63 9.82 2.42
N ASP A 185 -17.67 10.64 2.20
CA ASP A 185 -17.86 11.93 2.87
C ASP A 185 -18.05 11.80 4.40
N PHE A 186 -18.09 10.60 4.98
CA PHE A 186 -18.10 10.40 6.43
C PHE A 186 -16.84 10.92 7.12
N ASP A 187 -15.73 11.04 6.39
CA ASP A 187 -14.52 11.72 6.85
C ASP A 187 -14.69 13.26 6.90
N ALA A 188 -15.73 13.85 6.30
CA ALA A 188 -16.01 15.29 6.41
C ALA A 188 -16.50 15.70 7.81
N LEU A 189 -16.75 14.74 8.71
CA LEU A 189 -17.07 14.97 10.12
C LEU A 189 -15.82 15.05 11.01
N ASP A 190 -14.64 14.75 10.47
CA ASP A 190 -13.34 14.91 11.11
C ASP A 190 -12.64 16.10 10.43
N ASP A 191 -12.10 17.06 11.17
CA ASP A 191 -11.31 18.19 10.61
C ASP A 191 -9.94 17.70 10.04
N GLY A 192 -9.82 16.40 9.78
CA GLY A 192 -8.62 15.71 9.31
C GLY A 192 -8.45 15.77 7.79
N PRO A 193 -7.28 15.35 7.28
CA PRO A 193 -6.99 15.37 5.86
C PRO A 193 -7.77 14.26 5.12
N SER A 194 -8.25 14.57 3.91
CA SER A 194 -9.05 13.67 3.06
C SER A 194 -8.39 12.29 2.85
N ASP A 195 -9.09 11.21 3.23
CA ASP A 195 -8.62 9.83 2.99
C ASP A 195 -8.50 9.51 1.49
N ALA A 196 -9.31 10.17 0.66
CA ALA A 196 -9.24 10.10 -0.79
C ALA A 196 -7.88 10.61 -1.29
N ASP A 197 -7.49 11.82 -0.87
CA ASP A 197 -6.22 12.44 -1.25
C ASP A 197 -5.03 11.63 -0.70
N GLY A 198 -5.12 11.10 0.52
CA GLY A 198 -4.08 10.25 1.10
C GLY A 198 -3.89 8.93 0.36
N SER A 199 -4.99 8.31 -0.08
CA SER A 199 -4.93 7.09 -0.89
C SER A 199 -4.38 7.37 -2.30
N ALA A 200 -4.83 8.46 -2.94
CA ALA A 200 -4.33 8.91 -4.23
C ALA A 200 -2.85 9.30 -4.20
N LYS A 201 -2.36 9.93 -3.12
CA LYS A 201 -0.93 10.22 -2.89
C LYS A 201 -0.08 8.96 -2.96
N VAL A 202 -0.53 7.88 -2.32
CA VAL A 202 0.20 6.61 -2.33
C VAL A 202 0.21 5.98 -3.72
N ALA A 203 -0.90 6.06 -4.46
CA ALA A 203 -0.95 5.61 -5.85
C ALA A 203 0.04 6.40 -6.73
N LEU A 204 0.09 7.73 -6.58
CA LEU A 204 1.01 8.60 -7.31
C LEU A 204 2.49 8.28 -7.02
N ILE A 205 2.84 7.96 -5.78
CA ILE A 205 4.18 7.49 -5.43
C ILE A 205 4.51 6.18 -6.15
N GLY A 206 3.55 5.24 -6.20
CA GLY A 206 3.70 3.99 -6.93
C GLY A 206 3.88 4.22 -8.44
N VAL A 207 3.15 5.18 -9.01
CA VAL A 207 3.28 5.58 -10.41
C VAL A 207 4.66 6.17 -10.70
N ASP A 208 5.13 7.14 -9.90
CA ASP A 208 6.44 7.77 -10.09
C ASP A 208 7.58 6.75 -9.99
N ARG A 209 7.51 5.84 -9.01
CA ARG A 209 8.48 4.73 -8.85
C ARG A 209 8.44 3.76 -10.02
N SER A 210 7.24 3.42 -10.52
CA SER A 210 7.08 2.55 -11.68
C SER A 210 7.63 3.20 -12.96
N LEU A 211 7.42 4.50 -13.16
CA LEU A 211 7.98 5.25 -14.30
C LEU A 211 9.51 5.22 -14.32
N ALA A 212 10.15 5.44 -13.17
CA ALA A 212 11.59 5.32 -13.02
C ALA A 212 12.08 3.91 -13.33
N ALA A 213 11.43 2.89 -12.77
CA ALA A 213 11.80 1.49 -12.99
C ALA A 213 11.63 1.05 -14.46
N TRP A 214 10.54 1.45 -15.13
CA TRP A 214 10.36 1.19 -16.56
C TRP A 214 11.42 1.87 -17.42
N SER A 215 11.90 3.05 -17.03
CA SER A 215 13.00 3.74 -17.72
C SER A 215 14.31 2.94 -17.64
N VAL A 216 14.57 2.31 -16.49
CA VAL A 216 15.71 1.39 -16.32
C VAL A 216 15.53 0.14 -17.18
N LEU A 217 14.35 -0.48 -17.17
CA LEU A 217 14.07 -1.66 -18.01
C LEU A 217 14.24 -1.35 -19.51
N LEU A 218 13.80 -0.18 -19.96
CA LEU A 218 13.97 0.26 -21.34
C LEU A 218 15.46 0.36 -21.73
N ALA A 219 16.30 0.86 -20.83
CA ALA A 219 17.75 0.95 -21.06
C ALA A 219 18.41 -0.43 -21.17
N TYR A 220 17.92 -1.44 -20.44
CA TYR A 220 18.45 -2.80 -20.49
C TYR A 220 17.91 -3.66 -21.64
N PHE A 221 16.73 -3.32 -22.18
CA PHE A 221 16.04 -4.08 -23.22
C PHE A 221 15.64 -3.21 -24.42
N PRO A 222 16.60 -2.61 -25.14
CA PRO A 222 16.29 -1.81 -26.33
C PRO A 222 15.58 -2.62 -27.43
N GLU A 223 15.76 -3.95 -27.47
CA GLU A 223 15.06 -4.83 -28.41
C GLU A 223 13.55 -4.97 -28.13
N ALA A 224 13.11 -4.62 -26.92
CA ALA A 224 11.70 -4.65 -26.51
C ALA A 224 11.14 -3.23 -26.33
N GLN A 225 11.81 -2.21 -26.88
CA GLN A 225 11.46 -0.81 -26.69
C GLN A 225 10.01 -0.50 -27.05
N ASP A 226 9.55 -0.92 -28.23
CA ASP A 226 8.21 -0.60 -28.71
C ASP A 226 7.13 -1.18 -27.78
N ASP A 227 7.37 -2.37 -27.23
CA ASP A 227 6.46 -3.00 -26.26
C ASP A 227 6.51 -2.32 -24.88
N ILE A 228 7.68 -1.84 -24.45
CA ILE A 228 7.87 -1.22 -23.13
C ILE A 228 7.27 0.18 -23.08
N LEU A 229 7.35 0.96 -24.16
CA LEU A 229 6.93 2.37 -24.19
C LEU A 229 5.44 2.58 -23.89
N ASP A 230 4.60 1.56 -24.08
CA ASP A 230 3.18 1.60 -23.73
C ASP A 230 2.96 1.75 -22.21
N PHE A 231 3.84 1.21 -21.37
CA PHE A 231 3.70 1.25 -19.91
C PHE A 231 3.92 2.66 -19.33
N PRO A 232 5.03 3.39 -19.63
CA PRO A 232 5.17 4.78 -19.22
C PRO A 232 4.03 5.66 -19.75
N ALA A 233 3.58 5.44 -20.98
CA ALA A 233 2.46 6.20 -21.54
C ALA A 233 1.16 5.97 -20.76
N ALA A 234 0.86 4.73 -20.36
CA ALA A 234 -0.29 4.41 -19.52
C ALA A 234 -0.17 5.02 -18.11
N LEU A 235 0.99 4.88 -17.48
CA LEU A 235 1.27 5.42 -16.15
C LEU A 235 1.16 6.95 -16.11
N GLU A 236 1.68 7.64 -17.13
CA GLU A 236 1.60 9.10 -17.21
C GLU A 236 0.15 9.57 -17.45
N ARG A 237 -0.67 8.81 -18.19
CA ARG A 237 -2.12 9.07 -18.26
C ARG A 237 -2.79 8.91 -16.89
N ILE A 238 -2.52 7.80 -16.19
CA ILE A 238 -3.04 7.55 -14.85
C ILE A 238 -2.64 8.68 -13.90
N ARG A 239 -1.37 9.11 -13.92
CA ARG A 239 -0.84 10.21 -13.12
C ARG A 239 -1.64 11.49 -13.31
N ARG A 240 -1.73 11.99 -14.55
CA ARG A 240 -2.41 13.26 -14.86
C ARG A 240 -3.87 13.25 -14.45
N ILE A 241 -4.55 12.13 -14.67
CA ILE A 241 -5.97 12.01 -14.33
C ILE A 241 -6.13 11.94 -12.80
N THR A 242 -5.25 11.21 -12.11
CA THR A 242 -5.26 11.16 -10.64
C THR A 242 -5.04 12.54 -10.04
N GLU A 243 -4.07 13.32 -10.53
CA GLU A 243 -3.80 14.69 -10.06
C GLU A 243 -4.97 15.65 -10.34
N ARG A 244 -5.75 15.38 -11.41
CA ARG A 244 -6.98 16.14 -11.71
C ARG A 244 -8.15 15.75 -10.82
N THR A 245 -8.34 14.44 -10.58
CA THR A 245 -9.44 13.90 -9.76
C THR A 245 -9.23 14.17 -8.28
N PHE A 246 -7.97 14.17 -7.82
CA PHE A 246 -7.58 14.37 -6.42
C PHE A 246 -6.53 15.50 -6.30
N PRO A 247 -6.94 16.77 -6.35
CA PRO A 247 -6.01 17.91 -6.38
C PRO A 247 -5.16 18.03 -5.10
N GLY A 248 -5.66 17.55 -3.96
CA GLY A 248 -4.95 17.60 -2.67
C GLY A 248 -3.95 16.46 -2.49
N ALA A 249 -3.98 15.44 -3.35
CA ALA A 249 -3.18 14.23 -3.21
C ALA A 249 -1.68 14.53 -3.10
N ARG A 250 -1.13 15.36 -3.99
CA ARG A 250 0.32 15.66 -3.98
C ARG A 250 0.77 16.38 -2.71
N SER A 251 -0.08 17.22 -2.13
CA SER A 251 0.18 17.95 -0.87
C SER A 251 -0.14 17.15 0.39
N PHE A 252 -0.83 16.02 0.27
CA PHE A 252 -1.16 15.17 1.43
C PHE A 252 0.12 14.72 2.15
N VAL A 253 0.12 14.86 3.47
CA VAL A 253 1.24 14.51 4.36
C VAL A 253 0.97 13.16 4.99
N ARG A 254 1.74 12.13 4.60
CA ARG A 254 1.59 10.79 5.16
C ARG A 254 2.24 10.73 6.55
N PRO A 255 1.49 10.34 7.60
CA PRO A 255 2.01 10.23 8.96
C PRO A 255 3.27 9.37 9.02
N GLY A 256 4.36 9.94 9.52
CA GLY A 256 5.65 9.27 9.68
C GLY A 256 6.52 9.23 8.42
N PHE A 257 5.94 9.13 7.22
CA PHE A 257 6.70 9.03 5.98
C PHE A 257 7.13 10.40 5.42
N ASP A 258 6.24 11.39 5.47
CA ASP A 258 6.49 12.72 4.90
C ASP A 258 6.82 13.76 5.98
N THR A 259 6.81 13.36 7.25
CA THR A 259 7.16 14.17 8.42
C THR A 259 8.39 13.59 9.10
N GLN A 260 9.58 14.07 8.78
CA GLN A 260 10.78 13.74 9.57
C GLN A 260 11.06 14.83 10.63
N ASP A 261 11.33 14.37 11.85
CA ASP A 261 11.93 15.11 12.99
C ASP A 261 11.17 16.25 13.70
N ALA A 262 9.89 16.51 13.40
CA ALA A 262 9.06 17.26 14.35
C ALA A 262 8.49 16.28 15.38
N SER A 263 8.76 16.52 16.67
CA SER A 263 8.16 15.74 17.76
C SER A 263 6.66 15.62 17.50
N TRP A 264 6.13 14.40 17.56
CA TRP A 264 4.72 14.10 17.30
C TRP A 264 3.75 14.99 18.12
N ALA A 265 4.24 15.58 19.21
CA ALA A 265 3.55 16.58 20.03
C ALA A 265 3.09 17.82 19.24
N GLU A 266 3.85 18.30 18.25
CA GLU A 266 3.45 19.45 17.41
C GLU A 266 2.48 19.03 16.29
N SER A 267 2.51 17.77 15.88
CA SER A 267 1.60 17.23 14.85
C SER A 267 0.23 16.85 15.42
N ALA A 268 0.15 16.46 16.70
CA ALA A 268 -1.12 16.13 17.37
C ALA A 268 -2.09 17.32 17.40
N GLU A 269 -1.60 18.56 17.59
CA GLU A 269 -2.39 19.79 17.47
C GLU A 269 -2.88 20.02 16.03
N LEU A 270 -2.08 19.66 15.03
CA LEU A 270 -2.42 19.82 13.61
C LEU A 270 -3.49 18.83 13.13
N PHE A 271 -3.60 17.66 13.79
CA PHE A 271 -4.58 16.61 13.50
C PHE A 271 -5.77 16.60 14.47
N GLY A 272 -5.95 17.65 15.28
CA GLY A 272 -7.08 17.75 16.21
C GLY A 272 -7.09 16.68 17.32
N ILE A 273 -5.98 15.99 17.55
CA ILE A 273 -5.85 14.96 18.58
C ILE A 273 -5.51 15.66 19.90
N ASP A 274 -6.54 16.04 20.64
CA ASP A 274 -6.38 16.58 21.99
C ASP A 274 -5.87 15.50 22.96
N GLU A 275 -4.55 15.49 23.23
CA GLU A 275 -3.92 14.63 24.22
C GLU A 275 -4.39 14.90 25.66
N THR A 276 -5.10 16.00 25.90
CA THR A 276 -5.58 16.41 27.24
C THR A 276 -7.02 16.04 27.53
N ARG A 277 -7.75 15.43 26.58
CA ARG A 277 -9.13 15.00 26.82
C ARG A 277 -9.16 13.57 27.36
N PRO A 278 -9.33 13.33 28.68
CA PRO A 278 -9.70 12.00 29.13
C PRO A 278 -11.04 11.65 28.49
N MET A 279 -11.08 10.56 27.72
CA MET A 279 -12.32 9.90 27.36
C MET A 279 -12.96 9.35 28.64
N THR A 280 -13.76 10.18 29.31
CA THR A 280 -14.83 9.74 30.21
C THR A 280 -15.95 9.12 29.40
#